data_AF-A0A2V5PLM2-F1
#
_entry.id   AF-A0A2V5PLM2-F1
#
_cell.length_a   1.000
_cell.length_b   1.000
_cell.length_c   1.000
_cell.angle_alpha   90.00
_cell.angle_beta   90.00
_cell.angle_gamma   90.00
#
_symmetry.space_group_name_H-M   'P 1'
#
loop_
_entity.id
_entity.type
_entity.pdbx_description
1 polymer ?
#
loop_
_entity_poly.entity_id
_entity_poly.type
_entity_poly.pdbx_seq_one_letter_code
_entity_poly.pdbx_strand_id
1 'polypeptide(L)'
;MKQSSIELKQYAPTWTQSLTVVVFTIATVFVGNLSAQDKNSATESTNICLQTARDTLASCRSAAQSAYQVALGKCINITDPAARRSCERQATADLADARDTCQGGFDVRHASCQKFGPDRYDPPIDPTNFTTTIDNPYFPLAPGTTFTYLDQSGSIKDVFAVTHDTRVIDGVTCVQVHDSVYTDGVLTEDTLDFFAQDTEGNVWYFGENTAEFEDGLLATIEGSFLSGVNNDKPGIIMKVHPAPGDFYRQEFSLGNAEDYAETLNLNSRVVVPYGRFNNCLKSQETTPLEPDALEDKYYAPGVGNVLTVDLVTGERDELVSITTE
;
A
#
# COMPACT_ATOMS: atom_id res chain seq x y z
N MET A 1 -15.84 -34.34 -17.88
CA MET A 1 -15.12 -33.91 -16.67
C MET A 1 -13.95 -33.07 -17.15
N LYS A 2 -14.09 -31.74 -17.12
CA LYS A 2 -13.00 -30.82 -17.45
C LYS A 2 -12.12 -30.69 -16.21
N GLN A 3 -10.85 -31.00 -16.37
CA GLN A 3 -9.84 -30.90 -15.34
C GLN A 3 -9.44 -29.42 -15.29
N SER A 4 -9.92 -28.71 -14.27
CA SER A 4 -9.48 -27.34 -13.97
C SER A 4 -8.08 -27.43 -13.40
N SER A 5 -7.09 -26.94 -14.14
CA SER A 5 -5.73 -26.78 -13.65
C SER A 5 -5.68 -25.54 -12.75
N ILE A 6 -5.44 -25.78 -11.46
CA ILE A 6 -5.19 -24.76 -10.45
C ILE A 6 -3.86 -24.07 -10.79
N GLU A 7 -3.89 -22.79 -11.17
CA GLU A 7 -2.72 -21.92 -11.06
C GLU A 7 -2.76 -21.27 -9.67
N LEU A 8 -1.97 -21.82 -8.75
CA LEU A 8 -1.64 -21.14 -7.49
C LEU A 8 -0.72 -19.98 -7.84
N LYS A 9 -1.14 -18.73 -7.62
CA LYS A 9 -0.24 -17.59 -7.58
C LYS A 9 0.83 -17.90 -6.52
N GLN A 10 2.09 -18.08 -6.95
CA GLN A 10 3.18 -18.32 -6.00
C GLN A 10 3.56 -16.99 -5.34
N TYR A 11 2.94 -16.68 -4.21
CA TYR A 11 3.43 -15.65 -3.31
C TYR A 11 4.73 -16.16 -2.66
N ALA A 12 5.79 -15.36 -2.78
CA ALA A 12 7.07 -15.62 -2.13
C ALA A 12 7.04 -14.94 -0.74
N PRO A 13 6.90 -15.69 0.37
CA PRO A 13 6.87 -15.07 1.69
C PRO A 13 8.20 -14.37 1.99
N THR A 14 8.15 -13.09 2.34
CA THR A 14 9.29 -12.35 2.88
C THR A 14 9.51 -12.75 4.34
N TRP A 15 10.32 -13.80 4.57
CA TRP A 15 10.73 -14.17 5.91
C TRP A 15 11.67 -13.11 6.51
N THR A 16 11.15 -12.26 7.40
CA THR A 16 11.97 -11.40 8.25
C THR A 16 12.76 -12.25 9.25
N GLN A 17 14.00 -12.61 8.89
CA GLN A 17 14.92 -13.26 9.83
C GLN A 17 15.42 -12.25 10.87
N SER A 18 14.92 -12.39 12.10
CA SER A 18 15.57 -11.82 13.28
C SER A 18 16.94 -12.48 13.49
N LEU A 19 18.02 -11.81 13.07
CA LEU A 19 19.39 -12.27 13.34
C LEU A 19 19.89 -11.68 14.66
N THR A 20 19.99 -12.54 15.67
CA THR A 20 20.84 -12.32 16.86
C THR A 20 22.29 -12.08 16.43
N VAL A 21 22.82 -10.90 16.73
CA VAL A 21 24.19 -10.47 16.42
C VAL A 21 25.20 -11.30 17.24
N VAL A 22 26.04 -12.08 16.55
CA VAL A 22 27.30 -12.61 17.10
C VAL A 22 28.43 -11.71 16.61
N VAL A 23 28.96 -10.88 17.52
CA VAL A 23 30.07 -9.96 17.23
C VAL A 23 31.40 -10.74 17.22
N PHE A 24 32.05 -10.85 16.06
CA PHE A 24 33.48 -11.16 15.97
C PHE A 24 34.27 -9.87 15.71
N THR A 25 34.94 -9.35 16.73
CA THR A 25 35.90 -8.26 16.60
C THR A 25 37.21 -8.77 16.01
N ILE A 26 37.54 -8.35 14.78
CA ILE A 26 38.90 -8.40 14.25
C ILE A 26 39.39 -6.97 14.09
N ALA A 27 40.33 -6.56 14.95
CA ALA A 27 41.00 -5.27 14.87
C ALA A 27 42.18 -5.36 13.89
N THR A 28 42.14 -4.59 12.81
CA THR A 28 43.31 -4.31 11.97
C THR A 28 43.63 -2.82 12.02
N VAL A 29 44.81 -2.53 12.57
CA VAL A 29 45.40 -1.19 12.65
C VAL A 29 45.96 -0.83 11.27
N PHE A 30 45.43 0.20 10.63
CA PHE A 30 46.09 0.87 9.51
C PHE A 30 46.53 2.27 9.95
N VAL A 31 47.84 2.47 10.02
CA VAL A 31 48.49 3.78 10.15
C VAL A 31 48.89 4.22 8.74
N GLY A 32 48.41 5.37 8.29
CA GLY A 32 48.76 5.90 6.96
C GLY A 32 48.30 7.34 6.73
N ASN A 33 49.19 8.27 7.07
CA ASN A 33 49.39 9.64 6.57
C ASN A 33 48.20 10.56 6.24
N LEU A 34 48.10 11.63 7.04
CA LEU A 34 47.40 12.88 6.74
C LEU A 34 48.01 13.58 5.52
N SER A 35 47.22 13.74 4.46
CA SER A 35 47.37 14.82 3.50
C SER A 35 46.11 15.67 3.55
N ALA A 36 46.28 16.94 3.93
CA ALA A 36 45.23 17.95 3.88
C ALA A 36 44.76 18.10 2.43
N GLN A 37 43.54 17.66 2.15
CA GLN A 37 42.82 18.01 0.93
C GLN A 37 41.74 19.04 1.26
N ASP A 38 41.59 19.95 0.31
CA ASP A 38 40.91 21.21 0.41
C ASP A 38 39.48 21.12 0.96
N LYS A 39 39.18 22.04 1.87
CA LYS A 39 37.82 22.39 2.28
C LYS A 39 37.11 23.08 1.12
N ASN A 40 36.54 22.29 0.23
CA ASN A 40 35.47 22.69 -0.68
C ASN A 40 34.62 21.46 -1.05
N SER A 41 34.08 20.79 -0.02
CA SER A 41 32.85 20.03 -0.20
C SER A 41 31.71 21.03 -0.06
N ALA A 42 31.25 21.54 -1.20
CA ALA A 42 29.85 21.89 -1.30
C ALA A 42 29.08 20.64 -0.85
N THR A 43 28.27 20.77 0.19
CA THR A 43 27.28 19.78 0.60
C THR A 43 26.45 19.41 -0.61
N GLU A 44 26.79 18.31 -1.29
CA GLU A 44 25.81 17.55 -2.06
C GLU A 44 24.75 17.16 -1.04
N SER A 45 23.59 17.84 -1.08
CA SER A 45 22.45 17.44 -0.27
C SER A 45 22.12 16.00 -0.66
N THR A 46 22.40 15.05 0.24
CA THR A 46 22.07 13.64 0.01
C THR A 46 20.57 13.56 -0.25
N ASN A 47 20.16 13.11 -1.44
CA ASN A 47 18.74 12.91 -1.75
C ASN A 47 18.30 11.60 -1.10
N ILE A 48 17.70 11.71 0.08
CA ILE A 48 17.35 10.58 0.92
C ILE A 48 16.16 9.84 0.36
N CYS A 49 15.14 10.56 -0.15
CA CYS A 49 14.02 9.94 -0.83
C CYS A 49 14.49 9.02 -1.98
N LEU A 50 15.40 9.52 -2.82
CA LEU A 50 15.97 8.73 -3.92
C LEU A 50 16.87 7.60 -3.44
N GLN A 51 17.62 7.81 -2.35
CA GLN A 51 18.42 6.73 -1.77
C GLN A 51 17.54 5.59 -1.26
N THR A 52 16.46 5.91 -0.54
CA THR A 52 15.45 4.93 -0.11
C THR A 52 14.89 4.16 -1.30
N ALA A 53 14.49 4.84 -2.38
CA ALA A 53 13.98 4.19 -3.58
C ALA A 53 15.00 3.22 -4.22
N ARG A 54 16.28 3.59 -4.27
CA ARG A 54 17.36 2.73 -4.79
C ARG A 54 17.63 1.52 -3.91
N ASP A 55 17.60 1.70 -2.60
CA ASP A 55 17.81 0.61 -1.64
C ASP A 55 16.66 -0.40 -1.72
N THR A 56 15.40 0.07 -1.84
CA THR A 56 14.25 -0.81 -2.07
C THR A 56 14.34 -1.55 -3.41
N LEU A 57 14.77 -0.88 -4.50
CA LEU A 57 15.03 -1.55 -5.78
C LEU A 57 16.06 -2.68 -5.66
N ALA A 58 17.17 -2.43 -4.96
CA ALA A 58 18.22 -3.41 -4.74
C ALA A 58 17.71 -4.60 -3.90
N SER A 59 16.93 -4.31 -2.86
CA SER A 59 16.27 -5.32 -2.03
C SER A 59 15.31 -6.18 -2.85
N CYS A 60 14.39 -5.55 -3.60
CA CYS A 60 13.40 -6.22 -4.45
C CYS A 60 14.08 -7.16 -5.47
N ARG A 61 15.13 -6.69 -6.16
CA ARG A 61 15.90 -7.52 -7.11
C ARG A 61 16.59 -8.71 -6.43
N SER A 62 17.06 -8.52 -5.21
CA SER A 62 17.67 -9.60 -4.41
C SER A 62 16.63 -10.62 -3.98
N ALA A 63 15.43 -10.18 -3.59
CA ALA A 63 14.30 -11.05 -3.26
C ALA A 63 13.85 -11.86 -4.49
N ALA A 64 13.68 -11.23 -5.65
CA ALA A 64 13.35 -11.90 -6.91
C ALA A 64 14.41 -12.98 -7.27
N GLN A 65 15.69 -12.65 -7.10
CA GLN A 65 16.78 -13.60 -7.33
C GLN A 65 16.75 -14.80 -6.36
N SER A 66 16.41 -14.55 -5.10
CA SER A 66 16.25 -15.59 -4.07
C SER A 66 15.07 -16.51 -4.39
N ALA A 67 13.90 -15.94 -4.73
CA ALA A 67 12.70 -16.67 -5.12
C ALA A 67 12.96 -17.58 -6.34
N TYR A 68 13.67 -17.08 -7.35
CA TYR A 68 14.09 -17.86 -8.50
C TYR A 68 14.92 -19.09 -8.13
N GLN A 69 15.88 -18.95 -7.22
CA GLN A 69 16.72 -20.08 -6.78
C GLN A 69 15.90 -21.15 -6.08
N VAL A 70 14.95 -20.75 -5.23
CA VAL A 70 14.01 -21.66 -4.58
C VAL A 70 13.12 -22.35 -5.63
N ALA A 71 12.61 -21.62 -6.62
CA ALA A 71 11.80 -22.18 -7.71
C ALA A 71 12.55 -23.24 -8.51
N LEU A 72 13.80 -23.00 -8.89
CA LEU A 72 14.65 -24.02 -9.52
C LEU A 72 14.85 -25.24 -8.62
N GLY A 73 15.07 -25.04 -7.32
CA GLY A 73 15.13 -26.11 -6.33
C GLY A 73 13.86 -26.97 -6.30
N LYS A 74 12.68 -26.35 -6.39
CA LYS A 74 11.40 -27.05 -6.54
C LYS A 74 11.34 -27.85 -7.84
N CYS A 75 11.79 -27.28 -8.97
CA CYS A 75 11.77 -27.95 -10.27
C CYS A 75 12.59 -29.26 -10.27
N ILE A 76 13.73 -29.32 -9.58
CA ILE A 76 14.57 -30.52 -9.47
C ILE A 76 13.76 -31.72 -8.93
N ASN A 77 12.80 -31.48 -8.04
CA ASN A 77 11.97 -32.52 -7.43
C ASN A 77 10.82 -33.03 -8.34
N ILE A 78 10.68 -32.51 -9.56
CA ILE A 78 9.69 -32.98 -10.53
C ILE A 78 10.26 -34.17 -11.30
N THR A 79 9.65 -35.35 -11.18
CA THR A 79 10.11 -36.59 -11.83
C THR A 79 9.97 -36.56 -13.36
N ASP A 80 8.86 -36.01 -13.88
CA ASP A 80 8.63 -35.94 -15.32
C ASP A 80 9.57 -34.93 -16.00
N PRO A 81 10.39 -35.33 -16.99
CA PRO A 81 11.37 -34.44 -17.60
C PRO A 81 10.75 -33.27 -18.39
N ALA A 82 9.56 -33.43 -18.96
CA ALA A 82 8.91 -32.35 -19.71
C ALA A 82 8.34 -31.30 -18.75
N ALA A 83 7.68 -31.73 -17.68
CA ALA A 83 7.18 -30.89 -16.61
C ALA A 83 8.32 -30.14 -15.90
N ARG A 84 9.45 -30.80 -15.63
CA ARG A 84 10.64 -30.15 -15.07
C ARG A 84 11.14 -29.01 -15.95
N ARG A 85 11.32 -29.26 -17.25
CA ARG A 85 11.71 -28.21 -18.21
C ARG A 85 10.69 -27.08 -18.29
N SER A 86 9.40 -27.38 -18.10
CA SER A 86 8.36 -26.35 -18.06
C SER A 86 8.49 -25.49 -16.81
N CYS A 87 8.70 -26.11 -15.65
CA CYS A 87 8.95 -25.42 -14.38
C CYS A 87 10.18 -24.51 -14.46
N GLU A 88 11.29 -24.97 -15.06
CA GLU A 88 12.51 -24.15 -15.22
C GLU A 88 12.28 -22.93 -16.14
N ARG A 89 11.49 -23.10 -17.21
CA ARG A 89 11.08 -21.98 -18.07
C ARG A 89 10.19 -21.00 -17.33
N GLN A 90 9.21 -21.49 -16.56
CA GLN A 90 8.33 -20.65 -15.76
C GLN A 90 9.12 -19.84 -14.74
N ALA A 91 9.99 -20.49 -13.95
CA ALA A 91 10.85 -19.79 -12.99
C ALA A 91 11.68 -18.68 -13.64
N THR A 92 12.15 -18.90 -14.88
CA THR A 92 12.93 -17.88 -15.61
C THR A 92 12.05 -16.71 -16.06
N ALA A 93 10.81 -16.97 -16.47
CA ALA A 93 9.82 -15.93 -16.77
C ALA A 93 9.46 -15.16 -15.51
N ASP A 94 9.13 -15.84 -14.41
CA ASP A 94 8.80 -15.22 -13.12
C ASP A 94 9.92 -14.31 -12.60
N LEU A 95 11.20 -14.70 -12.80
CA LEU A 95 12.34 -13.83 -12.44
C LEU A 95 12.40 -12.57 -13.31
N ALA A 96 12.10 -12.69 -14.61
CA ALA A 96 12.09 -11.54 -15.50
C ALA A 96 10.96 -10.57 -15.11
N ASP A 97 9.75 -11.10 -14.95
CA ASP A 97 8.56 -10.34 -14.56
C ASP A 97 8.78 -9.64 -13.22
N ALA A 98 9.28 -10.36 -12.19
CA ALA A 98 9.57 -9.77 -10.89
C ALA A 98 10.63 -8.66 -10.95
N ARG A 99 11.64 -8.78 -11.82
CA ARG A 99 12.66 -7.72 -12.00
C ARG A 99 12.10 -6.50 -12.70
N ASP A 100 11.17 -6.69 -13.64
CA ASP A 100 10.47 -5.62 -14.33
C ASP A 100 9.54 -4.89 -13.34
N THR A 101 8.76 -5.61 -12.51
CA THR A 101 7.99 -5.04 -11.40
C THR A 101 8.88 -4.25 -10.44
N CYS A 102 10.05 -4.79 -10.04
CA CYS A 102 10.99 -4.05 -9.19
C CYS A 102 11.44 -2.73 -9.84
N GLN A 103 11.70 -2.73 -11.15
CA GLN A 103 12.10 -1.53 -11.87
C GLN A 103 10.96 -0.52 -11.97
N GLY A 104 9.74 -0.97 -12.29
CA GLY A 104 8.55 -0.11 -12.30
C GLY A 104 8.32 0.53 -10.92
N GLY A 105 8.45 -0.24 -9.85
CA GLY A 105 8.31 0.28 -8.48
C GLY A 105 9.39 1.31 -8.10
N PHE A 106 10.60 1.18 -8.66
CA PHE A 106 11.61 2.24 -8.54
C PHE A 106 11.22 3.49 -9.32
N ASP A 107 10.71 3.34 -10.53
CA ASP A 107 10.35 4.47 -11.38
C ASP A 107 9.19 5.28 -10.76
N VAL A 108 8.20 4.61 -10.18
CA VAL A 108 7.11 5.24 -9.40
C VAL A 108 7.68 5.98 -8.18
N ARG A 109 8.49 5.32 -7.32
CA ARG A 109 9.11 5.99 -6.15
C ARG A 109 9.98 7.18 -6.55
N HIS A 110 10.77 7.05 -7.63
CA HIS A 110 11.63 8.12 -8.12
C HIS A 110 10.82 9.33 -8.62
N ALA A 111 9.74 9.10 -9.37
CA ALA A 111 8.82 10.15 -9.79
C ALA A 111 8.17 10.84 -8.58
N SER A 112 7.75 10.07 -7.58
CA SER A 112 7.20 10.59 -6.33
C SER A 112 8.22 11.45 -5.56
N CYS A 113 9.49 11.05 -5.51
CA CYS A 113 10.55 11.88 -4.91
C CYS A 113 10.76 13.22 -5.61
N GLN A 114 10.50 13.32 -6.92
CA GLN A 114 10.57 14.61 -7.63
C GLN A 114 9.46 15.56 -7.18
N LYS A 115 8.30 15.04 -6.77
CA LYS A 115 7.19 15.82 -6.23
C LYS A 115 7.39 16.16 -4.75
N PHE A 116 7.79 15.19 -3.93
CA PHE A 116 7.96 15.36 -2.48
C PHE A 116 9.24 16.11 -2.08
N GLY A 117 10.26 16.09 -2.93
CA GLY A 117 11.58 16.59 -2.61
C GLY A 117 12.52 15.53 -2.00
N PRO A 118 13.76 15.93 -1.67
CA PRO A 118 14.84 15.01 -1.35
C PRO A 118 14.84 14.48 0.09
N ASP A 119 14.02 15.05 0.97
CA ASP A 119 14.07 14.81 2.40
C ASP A 119 13.46 13.46 2.82
N ARG A 120 13.62 13.11 4.11
CA ARG A 120 12.98 11.94 4.70
C ARG A 120 11.48 12.16 4.84
N TYR A 121 10.71 11.10 4.65
CA TYR A 121 9.33 11.07 5.11
C TYR A 121 9.31 10.68 6.59
N ASP A 122 9.08 11.66 7.45
CA ASP A 122 8.98 11.47 8.90
C ASP A 122 8.04 12.56 9.45
N PRO A 123 6.71 12.43 9.23
CA PRO A 123 5.76 13.43 9.70
C PRO A 123 5.78 13.49 11.24
N PRO A 124 5.81 14.69 11.85
CA PRO A 124 5.77 14.81 13.30
C PRO A 124 4.38 14.43 13.83
N ILE A 125 4.31 13.37 14.64
CA ILE A 125 3.08 12.95 15.31
C ILE A 125 3.09 13.43 16.75
N ASP A 126 2.21 14.38 17.06
CA ASP A 126 1.86 14.76 18.43
C ASP A 126 0.46 14.20 18.74
N PRO A 127 0.34 13.18 19.60
CA PRO A 127 -0.96 12.58 19.91
C PRO A 127 -2.02 13.53 20.42
N THR A 128 -1.64 14.70 20.96
CA THR A 128 -2.59 15.69 21.45
C THR A 128 -3.27 16.48 20.32
N ASN A 129 -2.77 16.38 19.09
CA ASN A 129 -3.34 17.01 17.91
C ASN A 129 -4.39 16.13 17.21
N PHE A 130 -4.76 14.98 17.76
CA PHE A 130 -5.65 14.03 17.11
C PHE A 130 -6.95 13.80 17.88
N THR A 131 -8.01 13.48 17.14
CA THR A 131 -9.33 13.15 17.65
C THR A 131 -9.91 11.93 16.92
N THR A 132 -10.80 11.21 17.61
CA THR A 132 -11.60 10.12 17.04
C THR A 132 -12.92 10.61 16.43
N THR A 133 -13.23 11.90 16.53
CA THR A 133 -14.34 12.50 15.77
C THR A 133 -13.83 12.86 14.38
N ILE A 134 -14.14 12.03 13.40
CA ILE A 134 -13.73 12.20 12.01
C ILE A 134 -14.90 12.77 11.20
N ASP A 135 -14.96 14.10 11.12
CA ASP A 135 -16.00 14.88 10.43
C ASP A 135 -15.51 15.57 9.15
N ASN A 136 -14.37 15.10 8.62
CA ASN A 136 -13.80 15.59 7.37
C ASN A 136 -14.84 15.62 6.24
N PRO A 137 -14.95 16.71 5.46
CA PRO A 137 -16.00 16.86 4.45
C PRO A 137 -16.01 15.78 3.35
N TYR A 138 -14.87 15.15 3.06
CA TYR A 138 -14.74 14.15 1.99
C TYR A 138 -14.45 12.74 2.52
N PHE A 139 -14.26 12.56 3.83
CA PHE A 139 -14.02 11.26 4.44
C PHE A 139 -14.58 11.19 5.88
N PRO A 140 -15.89 11.43 6.08
CA PRO A 140 -16.50 11.37 7.39
C PRO A 140 -16.63 9.91 7.85
N LEU A 141 -16.15 9.59 9.06
CA LEU A 141 -16.22 8.24 9.64
C LEU A 141 -17.04 8.26 10.93
N ALA A 142 -18.36 8.34 10.80
CA ALA A 142 -19.26 8.25 11.94
C ALA A 142 -19.46 6.78 12.38
N PRO A 143 -19.13 6.41 13.64
CA PRO A 143 -19.32 5.05 14.15
C PRO A 143 -20.74 4.52 13.93
N GLY A 144 -20.86 3.24 13.56
CA GLY A 144 -22.10 2.58 13.20
C GLY A 144 -22.56 2.81 11.76
N THR A 145 -21.76 3.51 10.93
CA THR A 145 -22.03 3.69 9.50
C THR A 145 -21.38 2.57 8.71
N THR A 146 -22.12 1.93 7.82
CA THR A 146 -21.61 0.92 6.88
C THR A 146 -21.90 1.37 5.46
N PHE A 147 -20.86 1.35 4.63
CA PHE A 147 -20.94 1.55 3.20
C PHE A 147 -20.87 0.17 2.54
N THR A 148 -21.58 0.00 1.44
CA THR A 148 -21.48 -1.24 0.64
C THR A 148 -21.28 -0.83 -0.80
N TYR A 149 -20.24 -1.41 -1.39
CA TYR A 149 -19.87 -1.21 -2.78
C TYR A 149 -20.04 -2.52 -3.54
N LEU A 150 -20.29 -2.39 -4.84
CA LEU A 150 -20.36 -3.52 -5.76
C LEU A 150 -19.62 -3.17 -7.03
N ASP A 151 -18.94 -4.18 -7.59
CA ASP A 151 -18.46 -4.09 -8.95
C ASP A 151 -19.61 -4.10 -9.96
N GLN A 152 -19.31 -3.79 -11.21
CA GLN A 152 -20.31 -3.73 -12.28
C GLN A 152 -21.04 -5.06 -12.51
N SER A 153 -20.40 -6.20 -12.23
CA SER A 153 -21.02 -7.52 -12.38
C SER A 153 -21.81 -7.95 -11.14
N GLY A 154 -21.54 -7.34 -9.98
CA GLY A 154 -22.05 -7.71 -8.67
C GLY A 154 -21.39 -8.97 -8.09
N SER A 155 -20.28 -9.43 -8.67
CA SER A 155 -19.48 -10.54 -8.13
C SER A 155 -18.60 -10.11 -6.97
N ILE A 156 -18.08 -8.88 -6.99
CA ILE A 156 -17.25 -8.33 -5.93
C ILE A 156 -18.12 -7.40 -5.10
N LYS A 157 -18.06 -7.57 -3.77
CA LYS A 157 -18.76 -6.75 -2.80
C LYS A 157 -17.81 -6.38 -1.68
N ASP A 158 -17.58 -5.08 -1.52
CA ASP A 158 -16.88 -4.49 -0.38
C ASP A 158 -17.91 -4.01 0.66
N VAL A 159 -17.61 -4.26 1.94
CA VAL A 159 -18.37 -3.78 3.10
C VAL A 159 -17.46 -3.01 4.06
N PHE A 160 -17.25 -1.73 3.78
CA PHE A 160 -16.56 -0.77 4.65
C PHE A 160 -17.44 -0.32 5.86
N ALA A 161 -17.16 -0.84 7.06
CA ALA A 161 -17.92 -0.59 8.27
C ALA A 161 -17.15 0.20 9.33
N VAL A 162 -17.60 1.43 9.64
CA VAL A 162 -17.05 2.24 10.72
C VAL A 162 -17.52 1.70 12.07
N THR A 163 -16.61 1.09 12.82
CA THR A 163 -16.95 0.42 14.09
C THR A 163 -17.05 1.44 15.24
N HIS A 164 -17.53 0.99 16.40
CA HIS A 164 -17.44 1.74 17.66
C HIS A 164 -16.11 1.53 18.39
N ASP A 165 -15.25 0.67 17.85
CA ASP A 165 -13.97 0.32 18.46
C ASP A 165 -12.89 1.35 18.11
N THR A 166 -11.91 1.44 19.00
CA THR A 166 -10.74 2.29 18.81
C THR A 166 -9.47 1.55 19.22
N ARG A 167 -8.34 1.95 18.66
CA ARG A 167 -7.03 1.38 18.98
C ARG A 167 -5.99 2.47 19.12
N VAL A 168 -5.09 2.35 20.10
CA VAL A 168 -3.95 3.26 20.24
C VAL A 168 -2.79 2.77 19.35
N ILE A 169 -2.38 3.58 18.38
CA ILE A 169 -1.27 3.32 17.46
C ILE A 169 -0.36 4.54 17.46
N ASP A 170 0.94 4.32 17.66
CA ASP A 170 1.94 5.40 17.78
C ASP A 170 1.54 6.52 18.78
N GLY A 171 0.85 6.13 19.85
CA GLY A 171 0.33 7.04 20.88
C GLY A 171 -1.00 7.73 20.55
N VAL A 172 -1.49 7.63 19.32
CA VAL A 172 -2.75 8.23 18.86
C VAL A 172 -3.90 7.24 19.01
N THR A 173 -5.03 7.69 19.57
CA THR A 173 -6.27 6.88 19.56
C THR A 173 -6.94 7.00 18.20
N CYS A 174 -7.02 5.89 17.47
CA CYS A 174 -7.57 5.80 16.13
C CYS A 174 -8.95 5.11 16.14
N VAL A 175 -9.87 5.58 15.30
CA VAL A 175 -11.12 4.90 14.93
C VAL A 175 -10.77 3.66 14.12
N GLN A 176 -11.39 2.52 14.45
CA GLN A 176 -11.28 1.30 13.68
C GLN A 176 -12.40 1.24 12.63
N VAL A 177 -12.03 1.02 11.38
CA VAL A 177 -12.93 0.57 10.32
C VAL A 177 -12.67 -0.92 10.09
N HIS A 178 -13.73 -1.67 9.83
CA HIS A 178 -13.65 -3.05 9.39
C HIS A 178 -14.09 -3.10 7.93
N ASP A 179 -13.14 -3.37 7.04
CA ASP A 179 -13.38 -3.60 5.62
C ASP A 179 -13.41 -5.11 5.34
N SER A 180 -14.32 -5.55 4.50
CA SER A 180 -14.53 -6.94 4.15
C SER A 180 -14.90 -7.07 2.69
N VAL A 181 -14.02 -7.68 1.92
CA VAL A 181 -14.23 -7.92 0.49
C VAL A 181 -14.70 -9.35 0.26
N TYR A 182 -15.75 -9.50 -0.53
CA TYR A 182 -16.30 -10.78 -0.94
C TYR A 182 -16.27 -10.93 -2.45
N THR A 183 -15.79 -12.07 -2.95
CA THR A 183 -15.89 -12.48 -4.36
C THR A 183 -16.84 -13.66 -4.48
N ASP A 184 -17.87 -13.53 -5.32
CA ASP A 184 -18.95 -14.51 -5.50
C ASP A 184 -19.59 -14.96 -4.17
N GLY A 185 -19.64 -14.04 -3.19
CA GLY A 185 -20.17 -14.27 -1.85
C GLY A 185 -19.22 -14.99 -0.88
N VAL A 186 -17.98 -15.26 -1.27
CA VAL A 186 -16.92 -15.83 -0.42
C VAL A 186 -16.02 -14.70 0.07
N LEU A 187 -15.69 -14.68 1.36
CA LEU A 187 -14.76 -13.71 1.94
C LEU A 187 -13.37 -13.92 1.32
N THR A 188 -12.84 -12.87 0.70
CA THR A 188 -11.51 -12.86 0.06
C THR A 188 -10.54 -11.91 0.76
N GLU A 189 -11.05 -10.92 1.50
CA GLU A 189 -10.23 -10.02 2.31
C GLU A 189 -10.96 -9.61 3.60
N ASP A 190 -10.22 -9.48 4.70
CA ASP A 190 -10.70 -9.06 6.02
C ASP A 190 -9.69 -8.09 6.65
N THR A 191 -10.02 -6.79 6.64
CA THR A 191 -9.08 -5.71 6.97
C THR A 191 -9.59 -4.85 8.11
N LEU A 192 -8.72 -4.57 9.09
CA LEU A 192 -8.97 -3.57 10.12
C LEU A 192 -8.10 -2.34 9.88
N ASP A 193 -8.73 -1.23 9.52
CA ASP A 193 -8.08 0.05 9.25
C ASP A 193 -8.17 0.99 10.43
N PHE A 194 -7.13 1.80 10.63
CA PHE A 194 -7.05 2.71 11.76
C PHE A 194 -6.83 4.15 11.32
N PHE A 195 -7.85 5.00 11.56
CA PHE A 195 -7.84 6.41 11.16
C PHE A 195 -7.92 7.35 12.35
N ALA A 196 -7.34 8.55 12.23
CA ALA A 196 -7.58 9.64 13.17
C ALA A 196 -7.59 10.98 12.43
N GLN A 197 -8.37 11.94 12.92
CA GLN A 197 -8.40 13.28 12.35
C GLN A 197 -7.53 14.23 13.17
N ASP A 198 -6.68 15.01 12.52
CA ASP A 198 -5.88 16.03 13.19
C ASP A 198 -6.69 17.31 13.50
N THR A 199 -6.11 18.23 14.28
CA THR A 199 -6.75 19.51 14.64
C THR A 199 -6.94 20.47 13.47
N GLU A 200 -6.26 20.25 12.34
CA GLU A 200 -6.51 21.02 11.11
C GLU A 200 -7.70 20.46 10.33
N GLY A 201 -8.03 19.18 10.55
CA GLY A 201 -9.14 18.45 9.94
C GLY A 201 -8.70 17.41 8.90
N ASN A 202 -7.40 17.18 8.72
CA ASN A 202 -6.92 16.13 7.83
C ASN A 202 -7.14 14.77 8.48
N VAL A 203 -7.55 13.78 7.70
CA VAL A 203 -7.67 12.40 8.17
C VAL A 203 -6.38 11.67 7.83
N TRP A 204 -5.79 11.09 8.86
CA TRP A 204 -4.56 10.32 8.80
C TRP A 204 -4.87 8.83 8.89
N TYR A 205 -4.12 8.04 8.15
CA TYR A 205 -4.18 6.58 8.15
C TYR A 205 -2.97 6.04 8.90
N PHE A 206 -3.23 5.46 10.07
CA PHE A 206 -2.21 5.00 11.01
C PHE A 206 -1.77 3.55 10.77
N GLY A 207 -2.42 2.86 9.85
CA GLY A 207 -2.12 1.49 9.50
C GLY A 207 -3.35 0.62 9.38
N GLU A 208 -3.07 -0.62 9.02
CA GLU A 208 -4.04 -1.67 8.81
C GLU A 208 -3.52 -3.02 9.30
N ASN A 209 -4.47 -3.91 9.56
CA ASN A 209 -4.21 -5.32 9.77
C ASN A 209 -5.13 -6.11 8.85
N THR A 210 -4.59 -6.53 7.72
CA THR A 210 -5.29 -7.22 6.63
C THR A 210 -4.98 -8.72 6.60
N ALA A 211 -5.94 -9.49 6.11
CA ALA A 211 -5.80 -10.89 5.77
C ALA A 211 -6.54 -11.18 4.46
N GLU A 212 -5.82 -11.72 3.49
CA GLU A 212 -6.39 -12.20 2.23
C GLU A 212 -6.61 -13.72 2.27
N PHE A 213 -7.66 -14.19 1.59
CA PHE A 213 -8.07 -15.58 1.59
C PHE A 213 -8.22 -16.13 0.18
N GLU A 214 -7.65 -17.32 -0.06
CA GLU A 214 -7.88 -18.13 -1.26
C GLU A 214 -8.53 -19.46 -0.86
N ASP A 215 -9.64 -19.83 -1.51
CA ASP A 215 -10.40 -21.05 -1.20
C ASP A 215 -10.79 -21.18 0.30
N GLY A 216 -11.01 -20.06 0.98
CA GLY A 216 -11.36 -19.99 2.40
C GLY A 216 -10.19 -20.27 3.36
N LEU A 217 -8.96 -20.27 2.87
CA LEU A 217 -7.73 -20.39 3.65
C LEU A 217 -6.96 -19.07 3.61
N LEU A 218 -6.32 -18.71 4.73
CA LEU A 218 -5.43 -17.56 4.79
C LEU A 218 -4.32 -17.72 3.75
N ALA A 219 -4.30 -16.83 2.77
CA ALA A 219 -3.32 -16.79 1.69
C ALA A 219 -2.14 -15.89 2.08
N THR A 220 -2.43 -14.66 2.52
CA THR A 220 -1.41 -13.70 2.93
C THR A 220 -1.94 -12.69 3.96
N ILE A 221 -1.02 -11.97 4.59
CA ILE A 221 -1.25 -10.79 5.44
C ILE A 221 -0.39 -9.60 5.00
N GLU A 222 0.24 -9.71 3.83
CA GLU A 222 1.00 -8.62 3.20
C GLU A 222 0.08 -7.39 3.03
N GLY A 223 0.64 -6.19 3.11
CA GLY A 223 -0.12 -4.94 3.26
C GLY A 223 -0.18 -4.47 4.71
N SER A 224 -0.38 -5.38 5.67
CA SER A 224 -0.50 -5.04 7.10
C SER A 224 0.66 -4.19 7.60
N PHE A 225 0.36 -3.01 8.14
CA PHE A 225 1.35 -2.10 8.73
C PHE A 225 0.76 -1.30 9.88
N LEU A 226 1.60 -0.83 10.80
CA LEU A 226 1.17 0.07 11.87
C LEU A 226 2.24 1.15 12.08
N SER A 227 1.82 2.41 12.12
CA SER A 227 2.71 3.53 12.43
C SER A 227 3.49 3.28 13.73
N GLY A 228 4.79 3.61 13.69
CA GLY A 228 5.69 3.42 14.84
C GLY A 228 6.20 1.98 15.01
N VAL A 229 5.71 1.01 14.22
CA VAL A 229 6.27 -0.35 14.12
C VAL A 229 7.17 -0.40 12.89
N ASN A 230 8.35 -1.04 12.99
CA ASN A 230 9.31 -1.17 11.88
C ASN A 230 9.78 0.15 11.22
N ASN A 231 9.54 1.30 11.85
CA ASN A 231 9.69 2.66 11.29
C ASN A 231 8.67 3.02 10.21
N ASP A 232 7.58 2.27 10.11
CA ASP A 232 6.45 2.63 9.28
C ASP A 232 5.82 3.93 9.78
N LYS A 233 5.31 4.72 8.84
CA LYS A 233 4.79 6.06 9.11
C LYS A 233 3.35 6.17 8.62
N PRO A 234 2.52 6.95 9.31
CA PRO A 234 1.15 7.17 8.87
C PRO A 234 1.18 8.13 7.67
N GLY A 235 0.19 8.01 6.79
CA GLY A 235 -0.06 8.98 5.74
C GLY A 235 -1.34 9.77 5.96
N ILE A 236 -1.66 10.66 5.03
CA ILE A 236 -2.93 11.37 4.99
C ILE A 236 -3.83 10.61 4.03
N ILE A 237 -4.97 10.10 4.49
CA ILE A 237 -5.98 9.49 3.60
C ILE A 237 -6.84 10.56 2.92
N MET A 238 -7.09 11.68 3.61
CA MET A 238 -7.87 12.79 3.07
C MET A 238 -7.50 14.12 3.72
N LYS A 239 -7.20 15.14 2.90
CA LYS A 239 -6.99 16.51 3.38
C LYS A 239 -8.32 17.19 3.75
N VAL A 240 -8.31 18.13 4.68
CA VAL A 240 -9.49 18.97 5.01
C VAL A 240 -9.85 19.96 3.90
N HIS A 241 -8.82 20.49 3.23
CA HIS A 241 -8.93 21.49 2.19
C HIS A 241 -8.17 21.02 0.95
N PRO A 242 -8.64 19.94 0.29
CA PRO A 242 -7.96 19.41 -0.89
C PRO A 242 -8.01 20.42 -2.02
N ALA A 243 -6.93 20.50 -2.80
CA ALA A 243 -6.80 21.34 -3.97
C ALA A 243 -6.20 20.53 -5.15
N PRO A 244 -6.59 20.82 -6.40
CA PRO A 244 -5.96 20.21 -7.57
C PRO A 244 -4.43 20.32 -7.53
N GLY A 245 -3.74 19.20 -7.71
CA GLY A 245 -2.28 19.08 -7.63
C GLY A 245 -1.73 18.75 -6.23
N ASP A 246 -2.59 18.64 -5.22
CA ASP A 246 -2.19 18.09 -3.91
C ASP A 246 -1.75 16.64 -4.08
N PHE A 247 -0.47 16.37 -3.87
CA PHE A 247 0.13 15.03 -3.90
C PHE A 247 0.62 14.64 -2.51
N TYR A 248 0.21 13.47 -2.01
CA TYR A 248 0.50 13.02 -0.65
C TYR A 248 0.62 11.50 -0.57
N ARG A 249 1.28 11.03 0.49
CA ARG A 249 1.32 9.61 0.85
C ARG A 249 0.09 9.29 1.69
N GLN A 250 -0.61 8.23 1.35
CA GLN A 250 -1.65 7.62 2.17
C GLN A 250 -1.02 6.63 3.16
N GLU A 251 0.10 6.03 2.78
CA GLU A 251 0.83 5.05 3.58
C GLU A 251 2.34 5.16 3.40
N PHE A 252 3.09 4.65 4.37
CA PHE A 252 4.54 4.48 4.24
C PHE A 252 5.04 3.31 5.10
N SER A 253 4.90 2.10 4.55
CA SER A 253 5.54 0.87 5.00
C SER A 253 6.40 0.32 3.85
N LEU A 254 7.71 0.58 3.92
CA LEU A 254 8.59 0.46 2.75
C LEU A 254 8.68 -0.99 2.23
N GLY A 255 8.20 -1.20 1.00
CA GLY A 255 8.13 -2.50 0.33
C GLY A 255 6.97 -3.38 0.77
N ASN A 256 6.00 -2.84 1.51
CA ASN A 256 4.87 -3.58 2.08
C ASN A 256 3.52 -2.87 1.87
N ALA A 257 3.43 -1.55 2.14
CA ALA A 257 2.22 -0.74 1.98
C ALA A 257 2.62 0.71 1.62
N GLU A 258 2.37 1.13 0.39
CA GLU A 258 2.90 2.40 -0.15
C GLU A 258 1.96 3.08 -1.15
N ASP A 259 0.88 3.66 -0.66
CA ASP A 259 -0.06 4.37 -1.54
C ASP A 259 0.19 5.88 -1.62
N TYR A 260 0.02 6.42 -2.82
CA TYR A 260 0.06 7.84 -3.12
C TYR A 260 -1.27 8.29 -3.73
N ALA A 261 -1.72 9.48 -3.33
CA ALA A 261 -2.90 10.13 -3.90
C ALA A 261 -2.54 11.50 -4.48
N GLU A 262 -3.13 11.81 -5.65
CA GLU A 262 -3.14 13.13 -6.26
C GLU A 262 -4.57 13.65 -6.43
N THR A 263 -4.89 14.79 -5.82
CA THR A 263 -6.17 15.45 -6.08
C THR A 263 -6.17 16.03 -7.49
N LEU A 264 -7.05 15.55 -8.36
CA LEU A 264 -7.16 16.03 -9.75
C LEU A 264 -8.16 17.17 -9.91
N ASN A 265 -9.34 17.08 -9.27
CA ASN A 265 -10.36 18.13 -9.30
C ASN A 265 -11.37 17.98 -8.15
N LEU A 266 -12.24 18.99 -7.99
CA LEU A 266 -13.30 19.04 -6.96
C LEU A 266 -14.70 19.26 -7.55
N ASN A 267 -14.86 19.09 -8.86
CA ASN A 267 -16.08 19.42 -9.59
C ASN A 267 -16.65 18.25 -10.39
N SER A 268 -16.21 17.02 -10.08
CA SER A 268 -16.67 15.81 -10.75
C SER A 268 -18.15 15.56 -10.46
N ARG A 269 -18.84 14.98 -11.44
CA ARG A 269 -20.22 14.52 -11.31
C ARG A 269 -20.22 13.01 -11.44
N VAL A 270 -20.80 12.34 -10.46
CA VAL A 270 -20.78 10.88 -10.36
C VAL A 270 -22.20 10.37 -10.25
N VAL A 271 -22.48 9.26 -10.93
CA VAL A 271 -23.75 8.55 -10.87
C VAL A 271 -23.42 7.09 -10.58
N VAL A 272 -23.95 6.58 -9.48
CA VAL A 272 -23.80 5.21 -8.99
C VAL A 272 -25.17 4.70 -8.52
N PRO A 273 -25.35 3.40 -8.23
CA PRO A 273 -26.65 2.88 -7.83
C PRO A 273 -27.24 3.58 -6.59
N TYR A 274 -26.41 3.98 -5.63
CA TYR A 274 -26.86 4.71 -4.45
C TYR A 274 -27.39 6.13 -4.76
N GLY A 275 -26.90 6.80 -5.81
CA GLY A 275 -27.38 8.14 -6.15
C GLY A 275 -26.57 8.93 -7.17
N ARG A 276 -26.88 10.23 -7.25
CA ARG A 276 -26.21 11.21 -8.12
C ARG A 276 -25.53 12.26 -7.27
N PHE A 277 -24.22 12.43 -7.48
CA PHE A 277 -23.37 13.35 -6.73
C PHE A 277 -22.79 14.42 -7.66
N ASN A 278 -22.67 15.63 -7.14
CA ASN A 278 -22.05 16.76 -7.83
C ASN A 278 -20.95 17.34 -6.93
N ASN A 279 -19.97 18.00 -7.54
CA ASN A 279 -18.83 18.58 -6.83
C ASN A 279 -18.05 17.52 -6.04
N CYS A 280 -17.88 16.34 -6.63
CA CYS A 280 -17.05 15.30 -6.05
C CYS A 280 -15.58 15.67 -6.22
N LEU A 281 -14.80 15.38 -5.18
CA LEU A 281 -13.36 15.28 -5.31
C LEU A 281 -13.03 14.07 -6.18
N LYS A 282 -12.09 14.24 -7.09
CA LYS A 282 -11.46 13.15 -7.83
C LYS A 282 -10.01 13.04 -7.40
N SER A 283 -9.63 11.89 -6.86
CA SER A 283 -8.27 11.50 -6.52
C SER A 283 -7.78 10.51 -7.58
N GLN A 284 -6.52 10.61 -7.97
CA GLN A 284 -5.82 9.55 -8.68
C GLN A 284 -4.84 8.88 -7.72
N GLU A 285 -4.90 7.57 -7.64
CA GLU A 285 -4.12 6.77 -6.70
C GLU A 285 -3.19 5.80 -7.42
N THR A 286 -1.99 5.65 -6.87
CA THR A 286 -0.91 4.83 -7.44
C THR A 286 -0.09 4.22 -6.32
N THR A 287 0.49 3.05 -6.60
CA THR A 287 1.41 2.37 -5.68
C THR A 287 2.68 1.94 -6.42
N PRO A 288 3.87 1.99 -5.79
CA PRO A 288 5.08 1.44 -6.37
C PRO A 288 5.19 -0.08 -6.14
N LEU A 289 4.23 -0.70 -5.45
CA LEU A 289 4.16 -2.16 -5.26
C LEU A 289 3.52 -2.84 -6.47
N GLU A 290 2.55 -2.17 -7.08
CA GLU A 290 1.92 -2.54 -8.34
C GLU A 290 2.07 -1.39 -9.35
N PRO A 291 3.20 -1.30 -10.07
CA PRO A 291 3.56 -0.10 -10.83
C PRO A 291 2.63 0.24 -12.00
N ASP A 292 1.86 -0.75 -12.45
CA ASP A 292 0.86 -0.59 -13.50
C ASP A 292 -0.50 -0.19 -12.92
N ALA A 293 -0.74 -0.39 -11.62
CA ALA A 293 -2.00 -0.03 -10.97
C ALA A 293 -2.20 1.49 -10.96
N LEU A 294 -3.39 1.89 -11.39
CA LEU A 294 -3.77 3.29 -11.52
C LEU A 294 -5.27 3.41 -11.35
N GLU A 295 -5.69 4.06 -10.27
CA GLU A 295 -7.10 4.19 -9.94
C GLU A 295 -7.53 5.65 -9.87
N ASP A 296 -8.77 5.91 -10.27
CA ASP A 296 -9.46 7.14 -9.92
C ASP A 296 -10.50 6.86 -8.83
N LYS A 297 -10.36 7.49 -7.65
CA LYS A 297 -11.37 7.47 -6.58
C LYS A 297 -12.15 8.79 -6.55
N TYR A 298 -13.44 8.69 -6.30
CA TYR A 298 -14.35 9.84 -6.30
C TYR A 298 -15.05 9.98 -4.95
N TYR A 299 -14.85 11.13 -4.30
CA TYR A 299 -15.38 11.39 -2.96
C TYR A 299 -16.46 12.47 -3.01
N ALA A 300 -17.66 12.15 -2.52
CA ALA A 300 -18.76 13.10 -2.45
C ALA A 300 -18.78 13.82 -1.09
N PRO A 301 -18.99 15.16 -1.06
CA PRO A 301 -19.08 15.91 0.18
C PRO A 301 -20.15 15.36 1.14
N GLY A 302 -19.78 15.14 2.39
CA GLY A 302 -20.63 14.61 3.46
C GLY A 302 -20.93 13.11 3.35
N VAL A 303 -20.32 12.40 2.39
CA VAL A 303 -20.54 10.96 2.18
C VAL A 303 -19.24 10.19 2.32
N GLY A 304 -18.17 10.57 1.60
CA GLY A 304 -16.98 9.73 1.49
C GLY A 304 -16.76 9.22 0.06
N ASN A 305 -16.04 8.11 -0.08
CA ASN A 305 -15.85 7.47 -1.38
C ASN A 305 -17.20 6.98 -1.93
N VAL A 306 -17.51 7.32 -3.18
CA VAL A 306 -18.74 6.89 -3.86
C VAL A 306 -18.48 6.05 -5.10
N LEU A 307 -17.25 6.07 -5.62
CA LEU A 307 -16.86 5.36 -6.84
C LEU A 307 -15.34 5.22 -6.89
N THR A 308 -14.86 4.01 -7.14
CA THR A 308 -13.50 3.72 -7.57
C THR A 308 -13.52 3.23 -9.01
N VAL A 309 -12.53 3.64 -9.82
CA VAL A 309 -12.37 3.18 -11.21
C VAL A 309 -10.92 2.79 -11.43
N ASP A 310 -10.69 1.52 -11.76
CA ASP A 310 -9.41 1.05 -12.26
C ASP A 310 -9.24 1.55 -13.71
N LEU A 311 -8.20 2.34 -13.97
CA LEU A 311 -7.95 2.92 -15.29
C LEU A 311 -7.23 1.97 -16.27
N VAL A 312 -6.74 0.83 -15.80
CA VAL A 312 -6.12 -0.23 -16.59
C VAL A 312 -7.19 -1.18 -17.11
N THR A 313 -8.05 -1.69 -16.22
CA THR A 313 -9.08 -2.68 -16.56
C THR A 313 -10.40 -2.03 -16.97
N GLY A 314 -10.67 -0.82 -16.48
CA GLY A 314 -11.96 -0.14 -16.62
C GLY A 314 -13.01 -0.65 -15.62
N GLU A 315 -12.64 -1.54 -14.70
CA GLU A 315 -13.50 -2.01 -13.62
C GLU A 315 -13.89 -0.85 -12.71
N ARG A 316 -15.09 -0.94 -12.14
CA ARG A 316 -15.68 0.10 -11.31
C ARG A 316 -16.25 -0.55 -10.08
N ASP A 317 -15.93 0.01 -8.93
CA ASP A 317 -16.56 -0.32 -7.66
C ASP A 317 -17.45 0.84 -7.23
N GLU A 318 -18.76 0.59 -7.14
CA GLU A 318 -19.79 1.62 -7.06
C GLU A 318 -20.55 1.54 -5.74
N LEU A 319 -20.70 2.67 -5.04
CA LEU A 319 -21.50 2.72 -3.83
C LEU A 319 -22.96 2.35 -4.13
N VAL A 320 -23.49 1.35 -3.42
CA VAL A 320 -24.86 0.86 -3.60
C VAL A 320 -25.76 1.11 -2.40
N SER A 321 -25.22 1.14 -1.19
CA SER A 321 -26.00 1.45 0.02
C SER A 321 -25.15 2.04 1.14
N ILE A 322 -25.79 2.84 1.98
CA ILE A 322 -25.28 3.27 3.28
C ILE A 322 -26.32 2.89 4.32
N THR A 323 -25.89 2.24 5.40
CA THR A 323 -26.73 1.94 6.56
C THR A 323 -26.12 2.54 7.82
N THR A 324 -26.98 2.89 8.78
CA THR A 324 -26.59 3.38 10.10
C THR A 324 -27.40 2.64 11.15
N GLU A 325 -26.77 2.27 12.26
CA GLU A 325 -27.39 1.60 13.42
C GLU A 325 -28.43 2.44 14.16
#